data_AF-A0A7K2L035-F1
#
_entry.id   AF-A0A7K2L035-F1
#
_cell.length_a   1.000
_cell.length_b   1.000
_cell.length_c   1.000
_cell.angle_alpha   90.00
_cell.angle_beta   90.00
_cell.angle_gamma   90.00
#
_symmetry.space_group_name_H-M   'P 1'
#
loop_
_entity.id
_entity.type
_entity.pdbx_description
1 polymer ?
#
loop_
_entity_poly.entity_id
_entity_poly.type
_entity_poly.pdbx_seq_one_letter_code
_entity_poly.pdbx_strand_id
1 'polypeptide(L)'
;AASGLVMETGAGAGTGSTLNVPLPAGSGHGAYLAVMERIVEPAARAFAPDLILVAAGVDAGGHDPMGRMMCTSRTFHAMASAMGRLADELTGGRVVFAHEGGYSAWYQPMLVLGTATGVAGLPAPEDPFLHSLEHLPGQRLQRHQERVILHLEKHHPLLAGGAPARL
;
A
#
# COMPACT_ATOMS: atom_id res chain seq x y z
N ALA A 1 -10.39 -10.32 19.15
CA ALA A 1 -11.39 -9.88 18.16
C ALA A 1 -10.68 -9.72 16.82
N ALA A 2 -11.35 -9.98 15.69
CA ALA A 2 -10.81 -9.62 14.38
C ALA A 2 -10.90 -8.09 14.19
N SER A 3 -9.97 -7.50 13.45
CA SER A 3 -9.86 -6.05 13.17
C SER A 3 -9.34 -5.86 11.74
N GLY A 4 -9.53 -4.69 11.14
CA GLY A 4 -9.11 -4.39 9.78
C GLY A 4 -10.08 -4.96 8.75
N LEU A 5 -11.36 -5.08 9.12
CA LEU A 5 -12.40 -5.65 8.26
C LEU A 5 -12.83 -4.64 7.20
N VAL A 6 -13.22 -5.13 6.02
CA VAL A 6 -13.72 -4.29 4.91
C VAL A 6 -14.95 -3.45 5.28
N MET A 7 -15.72 -3.88 6.29
CA MET A 7 -16.93 -3.18 6.75
C MET A 7 -16.63 -2.06 7.76
N GLU A 8 -15.42 -2.02 8.32
CA GLU A 8 -14.99 -0.98 9.26
C GLU A 8 -14.63 0.29 8.48
N THR A 9 -15.65 1.09 8.19
CA THR A 9 -15.54 2.28 7.30
C THR A 9 -15.53 3.61 8.06
N GLY A 10 -15.28 3.57 9.37
CA GLY A 10 -15.39 4.73 10.27
C GLY A 10 -16.77 4.81 10.94
N ALA A 11 -16.98 5.84 11.76
CA ALA A 11 -18.22 6.00 12.53
C ALA A 11 -18.57 7.49 12.72
N GLY A 12 -19.86 7.77 12.93
CA GLY A 12 -20.36 9.13 13.12
C GLY A 12 -20.00 10.01 11.93
N ALA A 13 -19.43 11.19 12.20
CA ALA A 13 -18.95 12.11 11.16
C ALA A 13 -17.83 11.54 10.29
N GLY A 14 -17.05 10.56 10.78
CA GLY A 14 -15.98 9.89 10.04
C GLY A 14 -16.45 8.70 9.19
N THR A 15 -17.76 8.51 9.01
CA THR A 15 -18.26 7.41 8.17
C THR A 15 -17.80 7.61 6.71
N GLY A 16 -17.15 6.60 6.13
CA GLY A 16 -16.56 6.64 4.79
C GLY A 16 -15.12 7.18 4.73
N SER A 17 -14.54 7.62 5.86
CA SER A 17 -13.18 8.15 5.92
C SER A 17 -12.12 7.11 6.30
N THR A 18 -12.52 5.86 6.56
CA THR A 18 -11.60 4.74 6.81
C THR A 18 -11.77 3.70 5.72
N LEU A 19 -10.66 3.24 5.13
CA LEU A 19 -10.65 2.21 4.10
C LEU A 19 -9.66 1.12 4.49
N ASN A 20 -10.16 -0.09 4.77
CA ASN A 20 -9.35 -1.26 5.07
C ASN A 20 -9.24 -2.19 3.86
N VAL A 21 -8.01 -2.62 3.53
CA VAL A 21 -7.73 -3.57 2.44
C VAL A 21 -7.09 -4.85 3.01
N PRO A 22 -7.87 -5.80 3.57
CA PRO A 22 -7.34 -7.01 4.15
C PRO A 22 -6.90 -8.00 3.06
N LEU A 23 -5.65 -7.86 2.62
CA LEU A 23 -5.06 -8.76 1.62
C LEU A 23 -4.85 -10.18 2.21
N PRO A 24 -5.12 -11.24 1.44
CA PRO A 24 -4.81 -12.61 1.85
C PRO A 24 -3.30 -12.83 2.03
N ALA A 25 -2.91 -13.72 2.93
CA ALA A 25 -1.53 -14.18 3.06
C ALA A 25 -0.97 -14.70 1.71
N GLY A 26 0.32 -14.46 1.46
CA GLY A 26 0.99 -14.74 0.19
C GLY A 26 0.81 -13.65 -0.87
N SER A 27 0.20 -12.51 -0.52
CA SER A 27 0.11 -11.36 -1.44
C SER A 27 1.47 -10.71 -1.63
N GLY A 28 1.95 -10.68 -2.88
CA GLY A 28 3.20 -10.04 -3.28
C GLY A 28 2.97 -8.82 -4.19
N HIS A 29 3.93 -8.56 -5.07
CA HIS A 29 4.03 -7.35 -5.89
C HIS A 29 2.72 -6.95 -6.59
N GLY A 30 2.13 -7.86 -7.39
CA GLY A 30 0.95 -7.56 -8.20
C GLY A 30 -0.30 -7.26 -7.38
N ALA A 31 -0.45 -7.86 -6.20
CA ALA A 31 -1.59 -7.56 -5.32
C ALA A 31 -1.47 -6.13 -4.74
N TYR A 32 -0.29 -5.77 -4.24
CA TYR A 32 -0.05 -4.44 -3.70
C TYR A 32 -0.14 -3.35 -4.77
N LEU A 33 0.40 -3.56 -5.97
CA LEU A 33 0.25 -2.60 -7.07
C LEU A 33 -1.21 -2.43 -7.51
N ALA A 34 -1.98 -3.52 -7.59
CA ALA A 34 -3.39 -3.42 -7.90
C ALA A 34 -4.17 -2.66 -6.82
N VAL A 35 -3.82 -2.83 -5.54
CA VAL A 35 -4.40 -2.02 -4.45
C VAL A 35 -4.03 -0.55 -4.59
N MET A 36 -2.77 -0.24 -4.90
CA MET A 36 -2.36 1.15 -5.11
C MET A 36 -3.17 1.79 -6.23
N GLU A 37 -3.18 1.18 -7.41
CA GLU A 37 -3.82 1.71 -8.62
C GLU A 37 -5.35 1.82 -8.48
N ARG A 38 -6.00 0.80 -7.93
CA ARG A 38 -7.46 0.67 -7.97
C ARG A 38 -8.17 1.15 -6.72
N ILE A 39 -7.45 1.27 -5.60
CA ILE A 39 -8.03 1.60 -4.30
C ILE A 39 -7.41 2.87 -3.72
N VAL A 40 -6.08 2.90 -3.55
CA VAL A 40 -5.41 4.01 -2.86
C VAL A 40 -5.40 5.28 -3.71
N GLU A 41 -4.98 5.19 -4.99
CA GLU A 41 -4.94 6.36 -5.87
C GLU A 41 -6.33 7.00 -6.07
N PRO A 42 -7.42 6.25 -6.35
CA PRO A 42 -8.75 6.83 -6.46
C PRO A 42 -9.26 7.41 -5.13
N ALA A 43 -9.02 6.73 -4.00
CA ALA A 43 -9.42 7.22 -2.68
C ALA A 43 -8.72 8.53 -2.32
N ALA A 44 -7.40 8.63 -2.57
CA ALA A 44 -6.64 9.85 -2.32
C ALA A 44 -7.15 11.02 -3.16
N ARG A 45 -7.43 10.79 -4.46
CA ARG A 45 -8.00 11.81 -5.35
C ARG A 45 -9.40 12.25 -4.91
N ALA A 46 -10.25 11.31 -4.50
CA ALA A 46 -11.59 11.60 -4.02
C ALA A 46 -11.57 12.39 -2.69
N PHE A 47 -10.61 12.10 -1.81
CA PHE A 47 -10.43 12.78 -0.55
C PHE A 47 -9.79 14.17 -0.70
N ALA A 48 -8.89 14.35 -1.67
CA ALA A 48 -8.16 15.59 -1.94
C ALA A 48 -7.43 16.15 -0.69
N PRO A 49 -6.44 15.42 -0.13
CA PRO A 49 -5.74 15.83 1.07
C PRO A 49 -4.87 17.07 0.86
N ASP A 50 -4.57 17.80 1.94
CA ASP A 50 -3.56 18.86 1.94
C ASP A 50 -2.14 18.35 2.30
N LEU A 51 -2.06 17.14 2.87
CA LEU A 51 -0.84 16.45 3.30
C LEU A 51 -1.05 14.93 3.22
N ILE A 52 -0.04 14.20 2.76
CA ILE A 52 0.00 12.73 2.84
C ILE A 52 0.96 12.31 3.95
N LEU A 53 0.47 11.48 4.88
CA LEU A 53 1.30 10.82 5.90
C LEU A 53 1.27 9.31 5.65
N VAL A 54 2.44 8.71 5.46
CA VAL A 54 2.60 7.27 5.24
C VAL A 54 3.25 6.64 6.48
N ALA A 55 2.49 5.80 7.17
CA ALA A 55 3.00 4.86 8.16
C ALA A 55 3.72 3.72 7.42
N ALA A 56 5.03 3.88 7.21
CA ALA A 56 5.84 3.14 6.25
C ALA A 56 6.51 1.90 6.88
N GLY A 57 5.68 0.94 7.30
CA GLY A 57 6.14 -0.38 7.73
C GLY A 57 6.62 -1.22 6.54
N VAL A 58 7.62 -2.06 6.78
CA VAL A 58 8.23 -2.97 5.78
C VAL A 58 8.05 -4.45 6.13
N ASP A 59 7.22 -4.76 7.12
CA ASP A 59 6.89 -6.12 7.57
C ASP A 59 6.01 -6.93 6.59
N ALA A 60 5.56 -6.30 5.49
CA ALA A 60 5.04 -7.01 4.32
C ALA A 60 6.13 -7.69 3.47
N GLY A 61 7.42 -7.49 3.80
CA GLY A 61 8.54 -8.10 3.13
C GLY A 61 8.49 -9.63 3.13
N GLY A 62 8.87 -10.26 2.01
CA GLY A 62 8.82 -11.73 1.85
C GLY A 62 9.68 -12.56 2.81
N HIS A 63 10.54 -11.91 3.61
CA HIS A 63 11.38 -12.55 4.62
C HIS A 63 11.05 -12.09 6.04
N ASP A 64 9.94 -11.37 6.24
CA ASP A 64 9.57 -10.89 7.55
C ASP A 64 9.01 -12.03 8.42
N PRO A 65 9.50 -12.18 9.68
CA PRO A 65 9.03 -13.24 10.57
C PRO A 65 7.63 -13.01 11.14
N MET A 66 7.12 -11.76 11.16
CA MET A 66 5.82 -11.40 11.70
C MET A 66 4.72 -11.36 10.63
N GLY A 67 5.08 -10.98 9.39
CA GLY A 67 4.16 -10.92 8.26
C GLY A 67 4.14 -12.18 7.38
N ARG A 68 3.03 -12.42 6.65
CA ARG A 68 2.90 -13.53 5.68
C ARG A 68 2.77 -13.04 4.23
N MET A 69 3.24 -11.83 3.96
CA MET A 69 3.21 -11.21 2.64
C MET A 69 4.50 -11.51 1.87
N MET A 70 4.55 -11.13 0.60
CA MET A 70 5.65 -11.47 -0.31
C MET A 70 6.23 -10.26 -1.01
N CYS A 71 6.16 -9.07 -0.40
CA CYS A 71 6.68 -7.85 -1.00
C CYS A 71 8.21 -7.88 -1.10
N THR A 72 8.72 -7.21 -2.13
CA THR A 72 10.15 -7.05 -2.38
C THR A 72 10.54 -5.58 -2.38
N SER A 73 11.84 -5.28 -2.41
CA SER A 73 12.33 -3.90 -2.58
C SER A 73 11.70 -3.19 -3.78
N ARG A 74 11.47 -3.90 -4.89
CA ARG A 74 10.71 -3.41 -6.06
C ARG A 74 9.28 -3.01 -5.74
N THR A 75 8.58 -3.79 -4.91
CA THR A 75 7.22 -3.46 -4.48
C THR A 75 7.21 -2.17 -3.67
N PHE A 76 8.10 -2.04 -2.68
CA PHE A 76 8.19 -0.84 -1.86
C PHE A 76 8.61 0.40 -2.66
N HIS A 77 9.55 0.25 -3.60
CA HIS A 77 9.93 1.31 -4.53
C HIS A 77 8.75 1.80 -5.36
N ALA A 78 7.98 0.88 -5.95
CA ALA A 78 6.84 1.23 -6.78
C ALA A 78 5.71 1.90 -5.98
N MET A 79 5.39 1.39 -4.78
CA MET A 79 4.40 2.01 -3.89
C MET A 79 4.83 3.42 -3.46
N ALA A 80 6.09 3.58 -3.05
CA ALA A 80 6.63 4.88 -2.63
C ALA A 80 6.66 5.88 -3.79
N SER A 81 7.04 5.44 -4.99
CA SER A 81 7.01 6.26 -6.20
C SER A 81 5.59 6.71 -6.53
N ALA A 82 4.59 5.82 -6.39
CA ALA A 82 3.19 6.17 -6.60
C ALA A 82 2.70 7.21 -5.57
N MET A 83 3.06 7.06 -4.31
CA MET A 83 2.74 8.05 -3.27
C MET A 83 3.42 9.40 -3.50
N GLY A 84 4.68 9.41 -3.98
CA GLY A 84 5.37 10.63 -4.38
C GLY A 84 4.63 11.37 -5.50
N ARG A 85 4.24 10.66 -6.57
CA ARG A 85 3.43 11.24 -7.65
C ARG A 85 2.08 11.79 -7.16
N LEU A 86 1.40 11.07 -6.26
CA LEU A 86 0.15 11.55 -5.67
C LEU A 86 0.37 12.82 -4.83
N ALA A 87 1.49 12.91 -4.10
CA ALA A 87 1.82 14.10 -3.32
C ALA A 87 2.09 15.30 -4.23
N ASP A 88 2.87 15.12 -5.29
CA ASP A 88 3.12 16.18 -6.28
C ASP A 88 1.80 16.70 -6.86
N GLU A 89 0.87 15.80 -7.16
CA GLU A 89 -0.41 16.14 -7.73
C GLU A 89 -1.38 16.81 -6.75
N LEU A 90 -1.57 16.22 -5.57
CA LEU A 90 -2.68 16.56 -4.66
C LEU A 90 -2.26 17.54 -3.57
N THR A 91 -1.00 17.50 -3.14
CA THR A 91 -0.50 18.25 -1.97
C THR A 91 0.64 19.20 -2.30
N GLY A 92 0.98 19.40 -3.58
CA GLY A 92 2.14 20.20 -4.00
C GLY A 92 3.45 19.64 -3.44
N GLY A 93 3.59 18.31 -3.40
CA GLY A 93 4.79 17.60 -2.96
C GLY A 93 4.89 17.36 -1.45
N ARG A 94 3.87 17.71 -0.66
CA ARG A 94 3.87 17.50 0.80
C ARG A 94 3.52 16.05 1.14
N VAL A 95 4.55 15.25 1.40
CA VAL A 95 4.43 13.89 1.91
C VAL A 95 5.46 13.61 2.99
N VAL A 96 5.06 12.86 4.02
CA VAL A 96 5.93 12.39 5.10
C VAL A 96 5.83 10.88 5.19
N PHE A 97 6.97 10.20 5.19
CA PHE A 97 7.08 8.77 5.47
C PHE A 97 7.64 8.61 6.89
N ALA A 98 6.85 8.05 7.80
CA ALA A 98 7.25 7.72 9.15
C ALA A 98 7.48 6.21 9.23
N HIS A 99 8.67 5.77 9.62
CA HIS A 99 9.00 4.35 9.68
C HIS A 99 8.19 3.65 10.79
N GLU A 100 7.72 2.43 10.52
CA GLU A 100 6.94 1.61 11.44
C GLU A 100 7.58 0.21 11.57
N GLY A 101 6.80 -0.87 11.47
CA GLY A 101 7.26 -2.25 11.59
C GLY A 101 8.25 -2.69 10.51
N GLY A 102 8.94 -3.78 10.78
CA GLY A 102 10.01 -4.34 9.96
C GLY A 102 10.93 -5.17 10.84
N TYR A 103 10.90 -6.49 10.67
CA TYR A 103 11.45 -7.41 11.67
C TYR A 103 12.47 -8.39 11.07
N SER A 104 12.66 -8.37 9.76
CA SER A 104 13.80 -9.03 9.12
C SER A 104 15.04 -8.16 9.18
N ALA A 105 15.93 -8.42 10.14
CA ALA A 105 17.16 -7.64 10.35
C ALA A 105 18.04 -7.51 9.10
N TRP A 106 17.99 -8.48 8.19
CA TRP A 106 18.83 -8.54 7.00
C TRP A 106 18.12 -8.06 5.73
N TYR A 107 16.79 -8.18 5.64
CA TYR A 107 16.07 -7.77 4.43
C TYR A 107 15.45 -6.37 4.54
N GLN A 108 15.04 -5.94 5.74
CA GLN A 108 14.44 -4.61 5.93
C GLN A 108 15.28 -3.46 5.35
N PRO A 109 16.64 -3.45 5.37
CA PRO A 109 17.39 -2.35 4.80
C PRO A 109 17.15 -2.19 3.30
N MET A 110 16.97 -3.29 2.56
CA MET A 110 16.67 -3.24 1.12
C MET A 110 15.26 -2.71 0.84
N LEU A 111 14.31 -3.03 1.70
CA LEU A 111 12.93 -2.55 1.58
C LEU A 111 12.85 -1.04 1.87
N VAL A 112 13.51 -0.59 2.95
CA VAL A 112 13.63 0.83 3.30
C VAL A 112 14.38 1.60 2.22
N LEU A 113 15.46 1.04 1.66
CA LEU A 113 16.18 1.67 0.54
C LEU A 113 15.28 1.79 -0.69
N GLY A 114 14.50 0.75 -1.02
CA GLY A 114 13.51 0.80 -2.09
C GLY A 114 12.47 1.90 -1.87
N THR A 115 11.92 2.03 -0.66
CA THR A 115 11.04 3.14 -0.29
C THR A 115 11.72 4.49 -0.47
N ALA A 116 12.92 4.67 0.09
CA ALA A 116 13.64 5.94 0.06
C ALA A 116 13.99 6.39 -1.36
N THR A 117 14.47 5.48 -2.23
CA THR A 117 14.75 5.83 -3.63
C THR A 117 13.47 6.09 -4.41
N GLY A 118 12.38 5.38 -4.11
CA GLY A 118 11.07 5.64 -4.72
C GLY A 118 10.55 7.05 -4.44
N VAL A 119 10.60 7.49 -3.17
CA VAL A 119 10.22 8.86 -2.79
C VAL A 119 11.14 9.91 -3.43
N ALA A 120 12.44 9.62 -3.51
CA ALA A 120 13.42 10.54 -4.08
C ALA A 120 13.39 10.61 -5.62
N GLY A 121 12.53 9.84 -6.30
CA GLY A 121 12.53 9.74 -7.77
C GLY A 121 13.79 9.10 -8.35
N LEU A 122 14.50 8.32 -7.55
CA LEU A 122 15.72 7.61 -7.93
C LEU A 122 15.40 6.20 -8.44
N PRO A 123 16.31 5.58 -9.21
CA PRO A 123 16.17 4.18 -9.62
C PRO A 123 15.98 3.24 -8.43
N ALA A 124 15.27 2.14 -8.66
CA ALA A 124 15.17 1.06 -7.69
C ALA A 124 16.58 0.52 -7.34
N PRO A 125 16.84 0.18 -6.07
CA PRO A 125 18.14 -0.32 -5.68
C PRO A 125 18.42 -1.70 -6.28
N GLU A 126 19.70 -2.03 -6.42
CA GLU A 126 20.11 -3.41 -6.65
C GLU A 126 19.87 -4.22 -5.38
N ASP A 127 19.01 -5.24 -5.47
CA ASP A 127 18.61 -6.07 -4.34
C ASP A 127 19.13 -7.51 -4.52
N PRO A 128 20.13 -7.94 -3.71
CA PRO A 128 20.73 -9.25 -3.85
C PRO A 128 19.77 -10.39 -3.46
N PHE A 129 18.67 -10.09 -2.78
CA PHE A 129 17.68 -11.08 -2.35
C PHE A 129 16.49 -11.17 -3.31
N LEU A 130 16.35 -10.22 -4.25
CA LEU A 130 15.19 -10.11 -5.12
C LEU A 130 14.94 -11.39 -5.94
N HIS A 131 16.00 -11.97 -6.50
CA HIS A 131 15.91 -13.16 -7.35
C HIS A 131 15.19 -14.33 -6.64
N SER A 132 15.45 -14.49 -5.33
CA SER A 132 14.88 -15.55 -4.49
C SER A 132 13.39 -15.36 -4.22
N LEU A 133 12.86 -14.14 -4.39
CA LEU A 133 11.48 -13.79 -4.07
C LEU A 133 10.61 -13.53 -5.31
N GLU A 134 11.16 -12.91 -6.36
CA GLU A 134 10.39 -12.42 -7.51
C GLU A 134 9.79 -13.56 -8.37
N HIS A 135 10.35 -14.76 -8.26
CA HIS A 135 9.91 -15.95 -8.98
C HIS A 135 8.93 -16.82 -8.18
N LEU A 136 8.69 -16.50 -6.91
CA LEU A 136 7.78 -17.27 -6.09
C LEU A 136 6.31 -17.06 -6.51
N PRO A 137 5.44 -18.07 -6.31
CA PRO A 137 4.00 -17.90 -6.48
C PRO A 137 3.48 -16.73 -5.63
N GLY A 138 2.47 -15.99 -6.10
CA GLY A 138 1.89 -14.86 -5.36
C GLY A 138 2.45 -13.49 -5.71
N GLN A 139 3.53 -13.42 -6.51
CA GLN A 139 4.04 -12.14 -7.03
C GLN A 139 3.15 -11.51 -8.11
N ARG A 140 2.37 -12.32 -8.84
CA ARG A 140 1.30 -11.82 -9.73
C ARG A 140 -0.01 -11.75 -8.97
N LEU A 141 -0.86 -10.77 -9.31
CA LEU A 141 -2.22 -10.67 -8.78
C LEU A 141 -2.99 -11.98 -9.04
N GLN A 142 -3.51 -12.57 -7.97
CA GLN A 142 -4.33 -13.78 -8.03
C GLN A 142 -5.81 -13.45 -7.88
N ARG A 143 -6.68 -14.28 -8.49
CA ARG A 143 -8.13 -14.09 -8.42
C ARG A 143 -8.66 -13.93 -6.99
N HIS A 144 -8.14 -14.72 -6.04
CA HIS A 144 -8.62 -14.67 -4.67
C HIS A 144 -8.23 -13.39 -3.92
N GLN A 145 -7.11 -12.76 -4.31
CA GLN A 145 -6.65 -11.46 -3.82
C GLN A 145 -7.48 -10.34 -4.46
N GLU A 146 -7.70 -10.42 -5.78
CA GLU A 146 -8.48 -9.44 -6.55
C GLU A 146 -9.94 -9.34 -6.07
N ARG A 147 -10.53 -10.41 -5.55
CA ARG A 147 -11.88 -10.36 -4.96
C ARG A 147 -12.01 -9.29 -3.86
N VAL A 148 -10.96 -9.03 -3.08
CA VAL A 148 -10.98 -7.98 -2.05
C VAL A 148 -11.07 -6.60 -2.70
N ILE A 149 -10.29 -6.37 -3.75
CA ILE A 149 -10.28 -5.13 -4.53
C ILE A 149 -11.65 -4.89 -5.18
N LEU A 150 -12.17 -5.89 -5.91
CA LEU A 150 -13.48 -5.81 -6.56
C LEU A 150 -14.62 -5.56 -5.56
N HIS A 151 -14.52 -6.15 -4.36
CA HIS A 151 -15.50 -5.90 -3.31
C HIS A 151 -15.44 -4.43 -2.86
N LEU A 152 -14.26 -3.89 -2.59
CA LEU A 152 -14.10 -2.51 -2.16
C LEU A 152 -14.54 -1.50 -3.23
N GLU A 153 -14.18 -1.70 -4.50
CA GLU A 153 -14.62 -0.85 -5.61
C GLU A 153 -16.15 -0.76 -5.69
N LYS A 154 -16.84 -1.88 -5.44
CA LYS A 154 -18.30 -1.96 -5.54
C LYS A 154 -19.03 -1.44 -4.30
N HIS A 155 -18.43 -1.58 -3.12
CA HIS A 155 -19.15 -1.44 -1.84
C HIS A 155 -18.62 -0.35 -0.93
N HIS A 156 -17.39 0.13 -1.12
CA HIS A 156 -16.83 1.17 -0.27
C HIS A 156 -17.45 2.54 -0.60
N PRO A 157 -17.98 3.30 0.38
CA PRO A 157 -18.66 4.57 0.13
C PRO A 157 -17.84 5.59 -0.66
N LEU A 158 -16.54 5.68 -0.37
CA LEU A 158 -15.60 6.58 -1.04
C LEU A 158 -15.31 6.21 -2.50
N LEU A 159 -15.44 4.93 -2.87
CA LEU A 159 -15.07 4.43 -4.21
C LEU A 159 -16.28 4.28 -5.14
N ALA A 160 -17.45 3.95 -4.61
CA ALA A 160 -18.65 3.68 -5.39
C ALA A 160 -19.37 4.95 -5.93
N GLY A 161 -18.70 6.11 -5.95
CA GLY A 161 -19.22 7.36 -6.54
C GLY A 161 -19.81 8.39 -5.57
N GLY A 162 -19.58 8.26 -4.26
CA GLY A 162 -19.93 9.29 -3.28
C GLY A 162 -18.75 10.22 -3.03
N ALA A 163 -18.81 11.48 -3.50
CA ALA A 163 -17.90 12.50 -3.02
C ALA A 163 -18.02 12.59 -1.48
N PRO A 164 -16.92 12.56 -0.72
CA PRO A 164 -17.01 12.65 0.73
C PRO A 164 -17.67 13.99 1.11
N ALA A 165 -18.58 13.95 2.09
CA ALA A 165 -18.96 15.17 2.79
C ALA A 165 -17.67 15.77 3.36
N ARG A 166 -17.29 16.97 2.89
CA ARG A 166 -16.16 17.69 3.49
C ARG A 166 -16.43 17.80 5.00
N LEU A 167 -15.51 17.29 5.80
CA LEU A 167 -15.47 17.52 7.24
C LEU A 167 -15.23 19.00 7.54
#